data_AF-A0A0U5F164-F1
#
_entry.id   AF-A0A0U5F164-F1
#
_cell.length_a   1.000
_cell.length_b   1.000
_cell.length_c   1.000
_cell.angle_alpha   90.00
_cell.angle_beta   90.00
_cell.angle_gamma   90.00
#
_symmetry.space_group_name_H-M   'P 1'
#
loop_
_entity.id
_entity.type
_entity.pdbx_description
1 polymer ?
#
loop_
_entity_poly.entity_id
_entity_poly.type
_entity_poly.pdbx_seq_one_letter_code
_entity_poly.pdbx_strand_id
1 'polypeptide(L)' 'MAVELSRIARKCERAVITAYQELREVGTEDVTAFHACTTLYRIHHPEASLNEARRLVSEWIDHHVVRKSEGPTKGCDC' A
#
# COMPACT_ATOMS: atom_id res chain seq x y z
N MET A 1 15.34 6.95 -2.77
CA MET A 1 15.59 6.19 -1.52
C MET A 1 14.41 5.26 -1.34
N ALA A 2 14.62 3.97 -1.58
CA ALA A 2 13.61 2.94 -1.41
C ALA A 2 13.23 2.83 0.08
N VAL A 3 11.95 2.64 0.39
CA VAL A 3 11.53 2.32 1.76
C VAL A 3 12.16 0.98 2.14
N GLU A 4 12.61 0.82 3.39
CA GLU A 4 13.02 -0.48 3.91
C GLU A 4 11.79 -1.37 4.12
N LEU A 5 11.31 -1.97 3.02
CA LEU A 5 10.13 -2.84 2.96
C LEU A 5 10.25 -4.07 3.88
N SER A 6 11.47 -4.45 4.24
CA SER A 6 11.79 -5.52 5.19
C SER A 6 11.18 -5.30 6.58
N ARG A 7 10.87 -4.05 6.95
CA ARG A 7 10.29 -3.69 8.25
C ARG A 7 8.76 -3.78 8.28
N ILE A 8 8.12 -3.91 7.12
CA ILE A 8 6.68 -4.09 7.02
C ILE A 8 6.35 -5.56 7.34
N ALA A 9 5.78 -5.78 8.53
CA ALA A 9 5.47 -7.12 9.03
C ALA A 9 4.36 -7.80 8.22
N ARG A 10 3.31 -7.06 7.85
CA ARG A 10 2.16 -7.59 7.09
C ARG A 10 2.51 -7.76 5.62
N LYS A 11 2.27 -8.96 5.09
CA LYS A 11 2.57 -9.30 3.69
C LYS A 11 1.75 -8.45 2.71
N CYS A 12 0.47 -8.24 3.00
CA CYS A 12 -0.45 -7.49 2.14
C CYS A 12 -0.07 -6.01 2.06
N GLU A 13 0.26 -5.42 3.21
CA GLU A 13 0.79 -4.05 3.30
C GLU A 13 2.10 -3.93 2.53
N ARG A 14 3.04 -4.86 2.74
CA ARG A 14 4.32 -4.86 2.03
C ARG A 14 4.14 -4.97 0.52
N ALA A 15 3.26 -5.85 0.05
CA ALA A 15 2.97 -6.02 -1.37
C ALA A 15 2.42 -4.74 -1.99
N VAL A 16 1.48 -4.07 -1.31
CA VAL A 16 0.91 -2.80 -1.76
C VAL A 16 1.97 -1.70 -1.84
N ILE A 17 2.79 -1.51 -0.80
CA ILE A 17 3.81 -0.45 -0.80
C ILE A 17 4.90 -0.72 -1.85
N THR A 18 5.28 -1.98 -2.02
CA THR A 18 6.24 -2.38 -3.07
C THR A 18 5.69 -2.03 -4.45
N ALA A 19 4.47 -2.48 -4.76
CA ALA A 19 3.84 -2.20 -6.05
C ALA A 19 3.64 -0.70 -6.29
N TYR A 20 3.27 0.07 -5.26
CA TYR A 20 3.12 1.52 -5.38
C TYR A 20 4.45 2.21 -5.75
N GLN A 21 5.55 1.79 -5.13
CA GLN A 21 6.87 2.35 -5.42
C GLN A 21 7.33 1.99 -6.83
N GLU A 22 7.23 0.72 -7.22
CA GLU A 22 7.60 0.26 -8.56
C GLU A 22 6.80 1.00 -9.65
N LEU A 23 5.50 1.19 -9.45
CA LEU A 23 4.64 1.94 -10.38
C LEU A 23 5.11 3.39 -10.52
N ARG A 24 5.49 4.06 -9.42
CA ARG A 24 6.03 5.42 -9.48
C ARG A 24 7.40 5.48 -10.13
N GLU A 25 8.25 4.49 -9.88
CA GLU A 25 9.59 4.41 -10.48
C GLU A 25 9.53 4.29 -12.01
N VAL A 26 8.52 3.61 -12.55
CA VAL A 26 8.27 3.54 -14.00
C VAL A 26 7.49 4.73 -14.56
N GLY A 27 7.19 5.74 -13.72
CA GLY A 27 6.52 6.99 -14.14
C GLY A 27 4.99 6.95 -14.14
N THR A 28 4.36 5.99 -13.45
CA THR A 28 2.90 5.97 -13.28
C THR A 28 2.47 7.12 -12.36
N GLU A 29 1.42 7.84 -12.76
CA GLU A 29 0.83 8.90 -11.95
C GLU A 29 0.29 8.38 -10.61
N ASP A 30 0.41 9.20 -9.54
CA ASP A 30 0.08 8.80 -8.17
C ASP A 30 -1.35 8.26 -8.01
N VAL A 31 -2.33 8.90 -8.66
CA VAL A 31 -3.75 8.46 -8.61
C VAL A 31 -3.94 7.10 -9.29
N THR A 32 -3.28 6.90 -10.43
CA THR A 32 -3.33 5.63 -11.18
C THR A 32 -2.65 4.51 -10.39
N ALA A 33 -1.47 4.78 -9.82
CA ALA A 33 -0.75 3.84 -8.97
C ALA A 33 -1.56 3.46 -7.72
N PHE A 34 -2.25 4.44 -7.11
CA PHE A 34 -3.14 4.22 -5.98
C PHE A 34 -4.32 3.29 -6.34
N HIS A 35 -4.97 3.51 -7.48
CA HIS A 35 -6.07 2.66 -7.94
C HIS A 35 -5.61 1.24 -8.27
N ALA A 36 -4.43 1.08 -8.87
CA ALA A 36 -3.83 -0.22 -9.11
C ALA A 36 -3.56 -0.97 -7.78
N CYS A 37 -2.99 -0.29 -6.79
CA CYS A 37 -2.72 -0.85 -5.46
C CYS A 37 -4.00 -1.23 -4.70
N THR A 38 -5.05 -0.41 -4.81
CA THR A 38 -6.38 -0.74 -4.26
C THR A 38 -6.94 -2.01 -4.89
N THR A 39 -6.75 -2.19 -6.20
CA THR A 39 -7.20 -3.37 -6.92
C THR A 39 -6.39 -4.60 -6.53
N LEU A 40 -5.06 -4.48 -6.45
CA LEU A 40 -4.16 -5.52 -5.97
C LEU A 40 -4.57 -6.02 -4.58
N TYR A 41 -4.82 -5.10 -3.64
CA TYR A 41 -5.28 -5.46 -2.29
C TYR A 41 -6.56 -6.30 -2.31
N ARG A 42 -7.54 -5.93 -3.14
CA ARG A 42 -8.82 -6.65 -3.25
C ARG A 42 -8.73 -8.00 -3.96
N ILE A 43 -7.71 -8.25 -4.77
CA ILE A 43 -7.46 -9.58 -5.34
C ILE A 43 -7.08 -10.56 -4.22
N HIS A 44 -6.34 -10.09 -3.21
CA HIS A 44 -5.97 -10.88 -2.04
C HIS A 44 -7.04 -10.89 -0.94
N HIS A 45 -7.79 -9.79 -0.81
CA HIS A 45 -8.89 -9.61 0.13
C HIS A 45 -10.21 -9.33 -0.60
N PRO A 46 -10.81 -10.35 -1.27
CA PRO A 46 -12.10 -10.17 -1.94
C PRO A 46 -13.22 -9.81 -0.96
N GLU A 47 -13.08 -10.16 0.32
CA GLU A 47 -13.98 -9.81 1.41
C GLU A 47 -13.99 -8.31 1.74
N ALA A 48 -12.90 -7.60 1.44
CA ALA A 48 -12.79 -6.18 1.74
C ALA A 48 -13.63 -5.34 0.77
N SER A 49 -14.45 -4.45 1.33
CA SER A 49 -15.19 -3.47 0.53
C SER A 49 -14.23 -2.51 -0.19
N LEU A 50 -14.67 -1.93 -1.31
CA LEU A 50 -13.85 -0.97 -2.05
C LEU A 50 -13.46 0.26 -1.19
N ASN A 51 -14.36 0.70 -0.32
CA ASN A 51 -14.10 1.85 0.57
C ASN A 51 -13.06 1.51 1.63
N GLU A 52 -13.14 0.31 2.21
CA GLU A 52 -12.14 -0.18 3.16
C GLU A 52 -10.77 -0.33 2.52
N ALA A 53 -10.71 -0.96 1.34
CA ALA A 53 -9.48 -1.11 0.57
C ALA A 53 -8.83 0.24 0.28
N ARG A 54 -9.60 1.23 -0.22
CA ARG A 54 -9.09 2.59 -0.48
C ARG A 54 -8.52 3.23 0.78
N ARG A 55 -9.27 3.16 1.88
CA ARG A 55 -8.86 3.73 3.16
C ARG A 55 -7.55 3.12 3.65
N LEU A 56 -7.45 1.79 3.70
CA LEU A 56 -6.24 1.10 4.17
C LEU A 56 -5.03 1.41 3.29
N VAL A 57 -5.20 1.32 1.97
CA VAL A 57 -4.12 1.62 1.01
C VAL A 57 -3.66 3.07 1.13
N SER A 58 -4.58 4.03 1.30
CA SER A 58 -4.23 5.43 1.54
C SER A 58 -3.46 5.61 2.85
N GLU A 59 -3.90 4.98 3.95
CA GLU A 59 -3.20 5.06 5.25
C GLU A 59 -1.78 4.47 5.15
N TRP A 60 -1.58 3.38 4.42
CA TRP A 60 -0.25 2.80 4.21
C TRP A 60 0.66 3.68 3.37
N ILE A 61 0.16 4.22 2.25
CA ILE A 61 0.95 5.11 1.38
C ILE A 61 1.34 6.38 2.14
N ASP A 62 0.39 6.99 2.87
CA ASP A 62 0.68 8.16 3.69
C ASP A 62 1.76 7.84 4.74
N HIS A 63 1.64 6.71 5.44
CA HIS A 63 2.61 6.35 6.47
C HIS A 63 4.01 6.06 5.92
N HIS A 64 4.12 5.19 4.92
CA HIS A 64 5.40 4.66 4.44
C HIS A 64 6.05 5.54 3.38
N VAL A 65 5.26 6.15 2.51
CA VAL A 65 5.78 6.88 1.34
C VAL A 65 5.86 8.38 1.62
N VAL A 66 4.80 8.96 2.19
CA VAL A 66 4.74 10.41 2.47
C VAL A 66 5.48 10.74 3.76
N ARG A 67 5.06 10.14 4.89
CA ARG A 67 5.64 10.40 6.21
C ARG A 67 6.93 9.62 6.47
N LYS A 68 7.17 8.53 5.74
CA LYS A 68 8.32 7.63 5.93
C LYS A 68 8.50 7.19 7.38
N SER A 69 7.38 6.97 8.07
CA SER A 69 7.39 6.50 9.45
C SER A 69 7.77 5.02 9.50
N GLU A 70 8.40 4.64 10.61
CA GLU A 70 8.90 3.28 10.86
C GLU A 70 8.01 2.51 11.86
N GLY A 71 6.90 3.11 12.26
CA GLY A 71 5.98 2.56 13.25
C GLY A 71 4.95 1.59 12.66
N PRO A 72 4.13 0.96 13.52
CA PRO A 72 3.02 0.14 13.03
C PRO A 72 1.93 1.02 12.41
N THR A 73 1.31 0.53 11.33
CA THR A 73 0.13 1.16 10.72
C THR A 73 -1.15 0.38 11.08
N LYS A 74 -2.31 1.02 10.95
CA LYS A 74 -3.58 0.28 10.90
C LYS A 74 -3.61 -0.57 9.63
N GLY A 75 -4.14 -1.78 9.69
CA GLY A 75 -4.16 -2.67 8.51
C GLY A 75 -5.07 -3.86 8.75
N CYS A 76 -5.06 -4.83 7.82
CA CYS A 76 -5.87 -6.03 7.95
C CYS A 76 -5.41 -6.93 9.11
N ASP A 77 -6.34 -7.72 9.63
CA ASP A 77 -6.11 -8.83 10.58
C ASP A 77 -5.61 -10.11 9.88
N CYS A 78 -4.97 -9.90 8.73
CA CYS A 78 -4.18 -10.84 7.97
C CYS A 78 -2.74 -10.87 8.55
#